data_AF-A0A345RBT7-F1
#
_entry.id   AF-A0A345RBT7-F1
#
_cell.length_a   1.000
_cell.length_b   1.000
_cell.length_c   1.000
_cell.angle_alpha   90.00
_cell.angle_beta   90.00
_cell.angle_gamma   90.00
#
_symmetry.space_group_name_H-M   'P 1'
#
loop_
_entity.id
_entity.type
_entity.pdbx_description
1 polymer ?
#
loop_
_entity_poly.entity_id
_entity_poly.type
_entity_poly.pdbx_seq_one_letter_code
_entity_poly.pdbx_strand_id
1 'polypeptide(L)'
;MARKSPEVTVSKSALAAHEQISSKKLQTALEVSDANLLQQKLNEISKLLWVHEDASEDTKHERVVRALELYESLEPADGAEGMLAMQMVGTHDAALECLKRAALPNQTFAGRDMALKHAHKLMTLYTQQLATLNKHRGKGQQKVTVEHVNVEAGGQAIVGNVSAGATGRRKQDKGPPSLEHNEQPTLDTSTEKDTSTEKVPSKARKS
;
A
#
# COMPACT_ATOMS: atom_id res chain seq x y z
N MET A 1 46.15 3.83 9.93
CA MET A 1 46.41 2.38 10.04
C MET A 1 45.65 1.69 8.91
N ALA A 2 46.38 1.07 7.97
CA ALA A 2 45.77 0.41 6.81
C ALA A 2 45.04 -0.86 7.25
N ARG A 3 43.72 -0.95 6.99
CA ARG A 3 42.95 -2.18 7.18
C ARG A 3 43.40 -3.18 6.10
N LYS A 4 44.06 -4.25 6.51
CA LYS A 4 44.42 -5.37 5.65
C LYS A 4 43.13 -6.04 5.19
N SER A 5 42.94 -6.19 3.88
CA SER A 5 41.78 -6.87 3.32
C SER A 5 41.70 -8.31 3.84
N PRO A 6 40.54 -8.80 4.30
CA PRO A 6 40.41 -10.18 4.74
C PRO A 6 40.59 -11.11 3.54
N GLU A 7 41.54 -12.04 3.68
CA GLU A 7 41.85 -13.05 2.67
C GLU A 7 40.78 -14.13 2.76
N VAL A 8 39.75 -14.03 1.91
CA VAL A 8 38.75 -15.08 1.77
C VAL A 8 39.42 -16.27 1.09
N THR A 9 39.75 -17.30 1.85
CA THR A 9 40.22 -18.58 1.31
C THR A 9 39.07 -19.25 0.57
N VAL A 10 38.90 -18.90 -0.70
CA VAL A 10 37.94 -19.56 -1.59
C VAL A 10 38.55 -20.89 -2.03
N SER A 11 38.29 -21.94 -1.25
CA SER A 11 38.42 -23.32 -1.73
C SER A 11 37.63 -23.44 -3.02
N LYS A 12 38.28 -23.93 -4.09
CA LYS A 12 37.90 -23.79 -5.50
C LYS A 12 36.62 -24.53 -5.94
N SER A 13 35.64 -24.74 -5.05
CA SER A 13 34.49 -25.61 -5.29
C SER A 13 33.12 -25.12 -4.83
N ALA A 14 32.93 -23.91 -4.29
CA ALA A 14 31.64 -23.55 -3.70
C ALA A 14 31.23 -22.10 -3.98
N LEU A 15 30.57 -21.88 -5.11
CA LEU A 15 29.73 -20.71 -5.40
C LEU A 15 28.95 -20.97 -6.69
N ALA A 16 28.25 -22.10 -6.74
CA ALA A 16 27.25 -22.27 -7.79
C ALA A 16 26.15 -21.21 -7.59
N ALA A 17 25.60 -20.64 -8.67
CA ALA A 17 24.66 -19.51 -8.58
C ALA A 17 23.38 -19.79 -7.75
N HIS A 18 23.07 -21.07 -7.50
CA HIS A 18 21.94 -21.53 -6.69
C HIS A 18 22.31 -21.83 -5.22
N GLU A 19 23.60 -21.80 -4.88
CA GLU A 19 24.08 -22.13 -3.55
C GLU A 19 23.91 -20.90 -2.63
N GLN A 20 22.99 -21.01 -1.67
CA GLN A 20 22.78 -19.93 -0.71
C GLN A 20 23.85 -19.97 0.38
N ILE A 21 24.61 -18.88 0.50
CA ILE A 21 25.54 -18.69 1.62
C ILE A 21 24.72 -18.31 2.85
N SER A 22 24.89 -19.04 3.95
CA SER A 22 24.19 -18.72 5.19
C SER A 22 24.68 -17.39 5.79
N SER A 23 23.76 -16.62 6.39
CA SER A 23 24.08 -15.32 7.02
C SER A 23 25.21 -15.42 8.03
N LYS A 24 25.27 -16.50 8.83
CA LYS A 24 26.35 -16.70 9.81
C LYS A 24 27.71 -16.88 9.15
N LYS A 25 27.78 -17.62 8.03
CA LYS A 25 29.03 -17.77 7.27
C LYS A 25 29.50 -16.42 6.71
N LEU A 26 28.57 -15.60 6.21
CA LEU A 26 28.88 -14.25 5.73
C LEU A 26 29.37 -13.33 6.86
N GLN A 27 28.73 -13.38 8.03
CA GLN A 27 29.16 -12.61 9.20
C GLN A 27 30.59 -12.96 9.62
N THR A 28 30.92 -14.26 9.69
CA THR A 28 32.29 -14.69 10.00
C THR A 28 33.29 -14.26 8.93
N ALA A 29 32.96 -14.42 7.65
CA ALA A 29 33.84 -14.05 6.54
C ALA A 29 34.10 -12.54 6.43
N LEU A 30 33.12 -11.72 6.82
CA LEU A 30 33.19 -10.26 6.78
C LEU A 30 33.56 -9.63 8.14
N GLU A 31 33.84 -10.45 9.16
CA GLU A 31 34.14 -10.01 10.53
C GLU A 31 33.05 -9.08 11.13
N VAL A 32 31.78 -9.36 10.82
CA VAL A 32 30.63 -8.56 11.29
C VAL A 32 30.07 -9.17 12.57
N SER A 33 30.09 -8.39 13.66
CA SER A 33 29.48 -8.79 14.94
C SER A 33 27.96 -8.61 14.96
N ASP A 34 27.27 -9.37 15.82
CA ASP A 34 25.82 -9.21 16.03
C ASP A 34 25.45 -7.80 16.52
N ALA A 35 26.30 -7.19 17.36
CA ALA A 35 26.12 -5.82 17.83
C ALA A 35 26.17 -4.81 16.66
N ASN A 36 27.09 -4.98 15.70
CA ASN A 36 27.16 -4.13 14.53
C ASN A 36 25.94 -4.31 13.62
N LEU A 37 25.44 -5.54 13.49
CA LEU A 37 24.24 -5.82 12.70
C LEU A 37 22.98 -5.21 13.35
N LEU A 38 22.86 -5.29 14.68
CA LEU A 38 21.79 -4.64 15.42
C LEU A 38 21.87 -3.11 15.25
N GLN A 39 23.05 -2.52 15.42
CA GLN A 39 23.27 -1.10 15.22
C GLN A 39 22.90 -0.66 13.80
N GLN A 40 23.19 -1.48 12.79
CA GLN A 40 22.83 -1.20 11.41
C GLN A 40 21.31 -1.23 11.20
N LYS A 41 20.59 -2.21 11.78
CA LYS A 41 19.11 -2.24 11.74
C LYS A 41 18.49 -1.01 12.42
N LEU A 42 19.03 -0.62 13.58
CA LEU A 42 18.60 0.59 14.28
C LEU A 42 18.80 1.84 13.41
N ASN A 43 19.96 1.94 12.75
CA ASN A 43 20.27 3.04 11.85
C ASN A 43 19.36 3.10 10.62
N GLU A 44 18.99 1.95 10.06
CA GLU A 44 18.05 1.86 8.95
C GLU A 44 16.66 2.38 9.33
N ILE A 45 16.13 1.97 10.48
CA ILE A 45 14.85 2.48 10.98
C ILE A 45 14.94 3.98 11.29
N SER A 46 16.00 4.40 11.98
CA SER A 46 16.22 5.81 12.34
C SER A 46 16.17 6.73 11.12
N LYS A 47 16.80 6.33 10.01
CA LYS A 47 16.81 7.08 8.74
C LYS A 47 15.45 7.24 8.08
N LEU A 48 14.46 6.40 8.42
CA LEU A 48 13.10 6.51 7.88
C LEU A 48 12.26 7.53 8.64
N LEU A 49 12.64 7.86 9.88
CA LEU A 49 11.86 8.71 10.75
C LEU A 49 12.20 10.17 10.49
N TRP A 50 11.18 10.99 10.31
CA TRP A 50 11.41 12.43 10.34
C TRP A 50 11.68 12.87 11.78
N VAL A 51 12.78 13.57 11.99
CA VAL A 51 13.08 14.27 13.23
C VAL A 51 13.61 15.65 12.88
N HIS A 52 13.22 16.66 13.65
CA HIS A 52 13.75 18.01 13.47
C HIS A 52 15.26 18.02 13.74
N GLU A 53 16.03 18.81 12.99
CA GLU A 53 17.49 18.87 13.14
C GLU A 53 17.89 19.29 14.57
N ASP A 54 17.17 20.26 15.12
CA ASP A 54 17.37 20.78 16.48
C ASP A 54 16.78 19.89 17.60
N ALA A 55 16.25 18.71 17.28
CA ALA A 55 15.73 17.82 18.31
C ALA A 55 16.87 17.30 19.20
N SER A 56 16.59 17.17 20.50
CA SER A 56 17.53 16.55 21.44
C SER A 56 17.83 15.10 21.07
N GLU A 57 18.98 14.59 21.49
CA GLU A 57 19.32 13.17 21.31
C GLU A 57 18.30 12.26 22.00
N ASP A 58 17.76 12.67 23.15
CA ASP A 58 16.69 11.93 23.83
C ASP A 58 15.44 11.81 22.95
N THR A 59 15.03 12.91 22.29
CA THR A 59 13.89 12.89 21.36
C THR A 59 14.15 11.96 20.17
N LYS A 60 15.38 11.97 19.63
CA LYS A 60 15.78 11.06 18.54
C LYS A 60 15.70 9.61 18.99
N HIS A 61 16.22 9.29 20.18
CA HIS A 61 16.15 7.94 20.76
C HIS A 61 14.71 7.49 21.00
N GLU A 62 13.87 8.34 21.60
CA GLU A 62 12.44 8.04 21.81
C GLU A 62 11.72 7.70 20.50
N ARG A 63 12.01 8.44 19.42
CA ARG A 63 11.44 8.18 18.10
C ARG A 63 11.87 6.83 17.54
N VAL A 64 13.15 6.48 17.67
CA VAL A 64 13.69 5.18 17.25
C VAL A 64 13.07 4.04 18.05
N VAL A 65 12.98 4.17 19.38
CA VAL A 65 12.35 3.18 20.26
C VAL A 65 10.90 2.95 19.86
N ARG A 66 10.12 4.03 19.66
CA ARG A 66 8.73 3.92 19.22
C ARG A 66 8.58 3.25 17.86
N ALA A 67 9.49 3.51 16.92
CA ALA A 67 9.48 2.86 15.61
C ALA A 67 9.79 1.37 15.69
N LEU A 68 10.67 0.96 16.61
CA LEU A 68 10.95 -0.45 16.89
C LEU A 68 9.74 -1.14 17.52
N GLU A 69 9.07 -0.51 18.49
CA GLU A 69 7.83 -1.05 19.07
C GLU A 69 6.77 -1.29 17.98
N LEU A 70 6.61 -0.35 17.04
CA LEU A 70 5.71 -0.51 15.91
C LEU A 70 6.14 -1.66 14.99
N TYR A 71 7.44 -1.76 14.67
CA TYR A 71 7.98 -2.85 13.87
C TYR A 71 7.75 -4.22 14.54
N GLU A 72 8.05 -4.33 15.84
CA GLU A 72 7.89 -5.55 16.63
C GLU A 72 6.41 -5.94 16.77
N SER A 73 5.51 -4.96 16.92
CA SER A 73 4.07 -5.21 16.98
C SER A 73 3.46 -5.82 15.71
N LEU A 74 4.15 -5.69 14.56
CA LEU A 74 3.74 -6.36 13.33
C LEU A 74 4.11 -7.85 13.32
N GLU A 75 5.00 -8.28 14.21
CA GLU A 75 5.46 -9.67 14.38
C GLU A 75 5.92 -10.31 13.06
N PRO A 76 6.87 -9.71 12.32
CA PRO A 76 7.33 -10.26 11.05
C PRO A 76 7.91 -11.68 11.22
N ALA A 77 7.34 -12.65 10.51
CA ALA A 77 7.68 -14.07 10.66
C ALA A 77 8.86 -14.51 9.78
N ASP A 78 9.17 -13.76 8.72
CA ASP A 78 10.27 -14.05 7.80
C ASP A 78 10.89 -12.76 7.23
N GLY A 79 11.87 -12.92 6.33
CA GLY A 79 12.58 -11.80 5.72
C GLY A 79 11.70 -10.91 4.84
N ALA A 80 10.69 -11.46 4.16
CA ALA A 80 9.78 -10.67 3.33
C ALA A 80 8.84 -9.83 4.20
N GLU A 81 8.31 -10.42 5.27
CA GLU A 81 7.52 -9.70 6.26
C GLU A 81 8.36 -8.64 6.98
N GLY A 82 9.64 -8.92 7.28
CA GLY A 82 10.55 -7.95 7.89
C GLY A 82 10.78 -6.72 7.00
N MET A 83 11.01 -6.93 5.70
CA MET A 83 11.13 -5.82 4.74
C MET A 83 9.83 -5.01 4.63
N LEU A 84 8.68 -5.70 4.53
CA LEU A 84 7.39 -5.03 4.43
C LEU A 84 7.05 -4.26 5.72
N ALA A 85 7.32 -4.84 6.90
CA ALA A 85 7.10 -4.21 8.19
C ALA A 85 7.93 -2.92 8.34
N MET A 86 9.19 -2.95 7.92
CA MET A 86 10.04 -1.75 7.93
C MET A 86 9.48 -0.64 7.01
N GLN A 87 9.00 -1.01 5.82
CA GLN A 87 8.33 -0.07 4.93
C GLN A 87 7.03 0.48 5.53
N MET A 88 6.25 -0.34 6.23
CA MET A 88 5.01 0.08 6.88
C MET A 88 5.27 1.10 8.00
N VAL A 89 6.31 0.92 8.80
CA VAL A 89 6.71 1.89 9.84
C VAL A 89 7.08 3.23 9.21
N GLY A 90 7.92 3.25 8.18
CA GLY A 90 8.28 4.48 7.47
C GLY A 90 7.09 5.15 6.77
N THR A 91 6.20 4.35 6.17
CA THR A 91 4.98 4.86 5.51
C THR A 91 4.04 5.53 6.52
N HIS A 92 3.87 4.90 7.69
CA HIS A 92 3.07 5.46 8.77
C HIS A 92 3.67 6.77 9.30
N ASP A 93 4.96 6.80 9.60
CA ASP A 93 5.63 7.99 10.11
C ASP A 93 5.56 9.16 9.12
N ALA A 94 5.84 8.91 7.84
CA ALA A 94 5.75 9.90 6.79
C ALA A 94 4.32 10.46 6.63
N ALA A 95 3.29 9.61 6.77
CA ALA A 95 1.90 10.05 6.73
C ALA A 95 1.56 11.00 7.89
N LEU A 96 1.99 10.66 9.11
CA LEU A 96 1.77 11.49 10.29
C LEU A 96 2.52 12.82 10.19
N GLU A 97 3.74 12.82 9.67
CA GLU A 97 4.51 14.05 9.45
C GLU A 97 3.84 14.94 8.38
N CYS A 98 3.28 14.36 7.31
CA CYS A 98 2.47 15.11 6.35
C CYS A 98 1.24 15.77 7.01
N LEU A 99 0.52 15.04 7.88
CA LEU A 99 -0.60 15.62 8.63
C LEU A 99 -0.15 16.76 9.54
N LYS A 100 0.96 16.58 10.26
CA LYS A 100 1.53 17.60 11.13
C LYS A 100 1.90 18.87 10.36
N ARG A 101 2.53 18.74 9.19
CA ARG A 101 2.85 19.89 8.31
C ARG A 101 1.61 20.61 7.80
N ALA A 102 0.52 19.88 7.57
CA ALA A 102 -0.75 20.46 7.15
C ALA A 102 -1.43 21.28 8.28
N ALA A 103 -1.13 20.96 9.54
CA ALA A 103 -1.70 21.59 10.72
C ALA A 103 -0.91 22.80 11.25
N LEU A 104 0.22 23.16 10.62
CA LEU A 104 1.01 24.32 11.04
C LEU A 104 0.20 25.63 10.89
N PRO A 105 0.26 26.54 11.89
CA PRO A 105 -0.61 27.73 11.93
C PRO A 105 -0.35 28.72 10.78
N ASN A 106 0.87 28.78 10.26
CA ASN A 106 1.28 29.71 9.20
C ASN A 106 1.40 29.02 7.83
N GLN A 107 0.69 27.92 7.62
CA GLN A 107 0.80 27.18 6.37
C GLN A 107 0.01 27.84 5.24
N THR A 108 0.62 27.93 4.05
CA THR A 108 -0.07 28.39 2.84
C THR A 108 -1.16 27.40 2.44
N PHE A 109 -2.18 27.88 1.72
CA PHE A 109 -3.23 26.99 1.19
C PHE A 109 -2.63 25.85 0.35
N ALA A 110 -1.70 26.17 -0.56
CA ALA A 110 -1.02 25.20 -1.40
C ALA A 110 -0.19 24.19 -0.58
N GLY A 111 0.53 24.66 0.44
CA GLY A 111 1.29 23.79 1.34
C GLY A 111 0.41 22.82 2.12
N ARG A 112 -0.73 23.30 2.64
CA ARG A 112 -1.71 22.46 3.33
C ARG A 112 -2.34 21.44 2.41
N ASP A 113 -2.75 21.85 1.20
CA ASP A 113 -3.35 20.95 0.20
C ASP A 113 -2.38 19.84 -0.23
N MET A 114 -1.12 20.18 -0.54
CA MET A 114 -0.10 19.19 -0.88
C MET A 114 0.16 18.21 0.26
N ALA A 115 0.31 18.70 1.49
CA ALA A 115 0.57 17.86 2.65
C ALA A 115 -0.58 16.88 2.91
N LEU A 116 -1.84 17.32 2.83
CA LEU A 116 -3.02 16.45 2.97
C LEU A 116 -3.11 15.42 1.84
N LYS A 117 -2.81 15.80 0.59
CA LYS A 117 -2.78 14.87 -0.56
C LYS A 117 -1.73 13.78 -0.38
N HIS A 118 -0.53 14.13 0.10
CA HIS A 118 0.52 13.14 0.37
C HIS A 118 0.15 12.24 1.55
N ALA A 119 -0.39 12.79 2.64
CA ALA A 119 -0.89 12.00 3.77
C ALA A 119 -1.93 10.96 3.31
N HIS A 120 -2.91 11.37 2.50
CA HIS A 120 -3.94 10.47 1.98
C HIS A 120 -3.36 9.33 1.13
N LYS A 121 -2.39 9.64 0.25
CA LYS A 121 -1.69 8.62 -0.56
C LYS A 121 -0.95 7.61 0.31
N LEU A 122 -0.21 8.07 1.31
CA LEU A 122 0.57 7.21 2.21
C LEU A 122 -0.34 6.36 3.10
N MET A 123 -1.45 6.91 3.59
CA MET A 123 -2.45 6.15 4.35
C MET A 123 -3.11 5.06 3.50
N THR A 124 -3.44 5.37 2.24
CA THR A 124 -3.98 4.38 1.30
C THR A 124 -2.96 3.27 1.03
N LEU A 125 -1.68 3.63 0.82
CA LEU A 125 -0.60 2.67 0.68
C LEU A 125 -0.45 1.80 1.93
N TYR A 126 -0.55 2.38 3.13
CA TYR A 126 -0.48 1.63 4.39
C TYR A 126 -1.60 0.58 4.48
N THR A 127 -2.83 0.92 4.08
CA THR A 127 -3.93 -0.06 4.01
C THR A 127 -3.62 -1.18 3.01
N GLN A 128 -3.03 -0.88 1.86
CA GLN A 128 -2.63 -1.88 0.87
C GLN A 128 -1.50 -2.79 1.39
N GLN A 129 -0.52 -2.23 2.09
CA GLN A 129 0.56 -2.99 2.74
C GLN A 129 -0.01 -3.94 3.80
N LEU A 130 -0.93 -3.46 4.64
CA LEU A 130 -1.60 -4.29 5.65
C LEU A 130 -2.42 -5.42 5.02
N ALA A 131 -3.15 -5.15 3.93
CA ALA A 131 -3.86 -6.18 3.17
C ALA A 131 -2.90 -7.21 2.56
N THR A 132 -1.74 -6.74 2.05
CA THR A 132 -0.69 -7.59 1.50
C THR A 132 -0.09 -8.51 2.57
N LEU A 133 0.22 -7.97 3.75
CA LEU A 133 0.71 -8.73 4.89
C LEU A 133 -0.30 -9.79 5.34
N ASN A 134 -1.57 -9.42 5.47
CA ASN A 134 -2.64 -10.36 5.82
C ASN A 134 -2.77 -11.49 4.79
N LYS A 135 -2.74 -11.15 3.50
CA LYS A 135 -2.78 -12.14 2.41
C LYS A 135 -1.57 -13.07 2.45
N HIS A 136 -0.38 -12.54 2.69
CA HIS A 136 0.86 -13.32 2.84
C HIS A 136 0.72 -14.35 3.98
N ARG A 137 0.12 -13.94 5.10
CA ARG A 137 -0.17 -14.80 6.26
C ARG A 137 -1.35 -15.77 6.06
N GLY A 138 -1.92 -15.84 4.86
CA GLY A 138 -3.09 -16.67 4.56
C GLY A 138 -4.40 -16.17 5.18
N LYS A 139 -4.41 -14.99 5.82
CA LYS A 139 -5.64 -14.36 6.32
C LYS A 139 -6.41 -13.80 5.11
N GLY A 140 -7.67 -14.22 4.96
CA GLY A 140 -8.55 -13.80 3.85
C GLY A 140 -8.58 -14.73 2.63
N GLN A 141 -7.94 -15.91 2.70
CA GLN A 141 -8.17 -16.97 1.73
C GLN A 141 -9.51 -17.66 2.05
N GLN A 142 -10.48 -17.64 1.14
CA GLN A 142 -11.65 -18.52 1.25
C GLN A 142 -11.16 -19.96 1.04
N LYS A 143 -11.09 -20.74 2.13
CA LYS A 143 -10.71 -22.15 2.06
C LYS A 143 -11.84 -22.93 1.39
N VAL A 144 -11.71 -23.17 0.08
CA VAL A 144 -12.61 -24.07 -0.67
C VAL A 144 -12.16 -25.50 -0.39
N THR A 145 -12.87 -26.19 0.50
CA THR A 145 -12.69 -27.64 0.65
C THR A 145 -13.47 -28.31 -0.48
N VAL A 146 -12.75 -28.98 -1.38
CA VAL A 146 -13.38 -29.78 -2.44
C VAL A 146 -13.74 -31.13 -1.84
N GLU A 147 -15.02 -31.32 -1.51
CA GLU A 147 -15.59 -32.64 -1.27
C GLU A 147 -16.09 -33.19 -2.62
N HIS A 148 -15.73 -34.44 -2.94
CA HIS A 148 -16.23 -35.09 -4.16
C HIS A 148 -17.74 -35.33 -4.01
N VAL A 149 -18.55 -34.55 -4.71
CA VAL A 149 -20.00 -34.75 -4.79
C VAL A 149 -20.30 -35.57 -6.04
N ASN A 150 -20.94 -36.73 -5.87
CA ASN A 150 -21.44 -37.50 -7.00
C ASN A 150 -22.70 -36.81 -7.53
N VAL A 151 -22.67 -36.38 -8.79
CA VAL A 151 -23.83 -35.80 -9.46
C VAL A 151 -24.47 -36.89 -10.30
N GLU A 152 -25.59 -37.42 -9.81
CA GLU A 152 -26.39 -38.42 -10.53
C GLU A 152 -26.93 -37.87 -11.85
N ALA A 153 -27.29 -38.75 -12.79
CA ALA A 153 -27.84 -38.36 -14.08
C ALA A 153 -29.08 -37.44 -13.92
N GLY A 154 -28.93 -36.16 -14.27
CA GLY A 154 -29.97 -35.12 -14.14
C GLY A 154 -29.76 -34.11 -13.02
N GLY A 155 -28.75 -34.28 -12.16
CA GLY A 155 -28.35 -33.26 -11.18
C GLY A 155 -27.49 -32.16 -11.82
N GLN A 156 -27.68 -30.90 -11.42
CA GLN A 156 -26.77 -29.80 -11.75
C GLN A 156 -26.25 -29.15 -10.47
N ALA A 157 -24.94 -29.10 -10.32
CA ALA A 157 -24.28 -28.37 -9.25
C ALA A 157 -23.94 -26.95 -9.73
N ILE A 158 -24.27 -25.94 -8.93
CA ILE A 158 -23.93 -24.54 -9.19
C ILE A 158 -22.64 -24.22 -8.43
N VAL A 159 -21.59 -23.77 -9.15
CA VAL A 159 -20.33 -23.30 -8.55
C VAL A 159 -20.24 -21.79 -8.76
N GLY A 160 -20.30 -21.01 -7.68
CA GLY A 160 -20.24 -19.55 -7.73
C GLY A 160 -20.70 -18.87 -6.43
N ASN A 161 -20.53 -17.56 -6.35
CA ASN A 161 -20.91 -16.76 -5.17
C ASN A 161 -22.45 -16.61 -5.12
N VAL A 162 -23.13 -17.41 -4.28
CA VAL A 162 -24.60 -17.36 -4.15
C VAL A 162 -25.00 -16.29 -3.15
N SER A 163 -25.37 -15.11 -3.64
CA SER A 163 -26.04 -14.09 -2.83
C SER A 163 -27.53 -14.45 -2.73
N ALA A 164 -27.97 -14.95 -1.58
CA ALA A 164 -29.39 -15.23 -1.34
C ALA A 164 -30.18 -13.91 -1.28
N GLY A 165 -30.81 -13.53 -2.40
CA GLY A 165 -31.80 -12.48 -2.44
C GLY A 165 -33.01 -12.86 -1.60
N ALA A 166 -33.36 -12.01 -0.63
CA ALA A 166 -34.50 -12.19 0.27
C ALA A 166 -35.80 -12.47 -0.52
N THR A 167 -36.37 -13.65 -0.31
CA THR A 167 -37.67 -14.04 -0.86
C THR A 167 -38.81 -13.36 -0.10
N GLY A 168 -39.33 -12.28 -0.65
CA GLY A 168 -40.70 -11.81 -0.38
C GLY A 168 -41.68 -12.54 -1.31
N ARG A 169 -42.53 -13.41 -0.75
CA ARG A 169 -43.63 -14.07 -1.47
C ARG A 169 -44.56 -13.01 -2.08
N ARG A 170 -44.88 -13.14 -3.37
CA ARG A 170 -46.23 -12.89 -3.90
C ARG A 170 -46.49 -13.78 -5.11
N LYS A 171 -47.43 -14.69 -4.92
CA LYS A 171 -48.09 -15.47 -5.98
C LYS A 171 -49.13 -14.55 -6.61
N GLN A 172 -49.00 -14.24 -7.90
CA GLN A 172 -50.12 -13.78 -8.70
C GLN A 172 -50.01 -14.31 -10.11
N ASP A 173 -51.09 -14.99 -10.47
CA ASP A 173 -51.42 -15.64 -11.72
C ASP A 173 -51.79 -14.57 -12.77
N LYS A 174 -51.23 -14.69 -13.99
CA LYS A 174 -51.76 -14.24 -15.30
C LYS A 174 -50.72 -14.46 -16.40
N GLY A 175 -51.19 -15.00 -17.55
CA GLY A 175 -50.40 -15.52 -18.66
C GLY A 175 -49.46 -14.54 -19.39
N PRO A 176 -48.69 -15.03 -20.38
CA PRO A 176 -47.55 -14.30 -20.94
C PRO A 176 -48.01 -13.13 -21.82
N PRO A 177 -47.46 -11.91 -21.63
CA PRO A 177 -47.56 -10.89 -22.65
C PRO A 177 -46.43 -11.04 -23.67
N SER A 178 -46.83 -10.91 -24.93
CA SER A 178 -46.07 -10.95 -26.16
C SER A 178 -44.90 -9.96 -26.17
N LEU A 179 -43.79 -10.37 -26.81
CA LEU A 179 -42.63 -9.52 -27.08
C LEU A 179 -42.99 -8.48 -28.16
N GLU A 180 -43.18 -7.23 -27.78
CA GLU A 180 -43.17 -6.10 -28.72
C GLU A 180 -41.80 -5.42 -28.71
N HIS A 181 -41.17 -5.42 -29.88
CA HIS A 181 -40.04 -4.56 -30.24
C HIS A 181 -40.44 -3.10 -30.04
N ASN A 182 -39.62 -2.32 -29.32
CA ASN A 182 -39.64 -0.88 -29.51
C ASN A 182 -38.19 -0.38 -29.63
N GLU A 183 -37.92 0.20 -30.79
CA GLU A 183 -36.64 0.70 -31.24
C GLU A 183 -36.18 1.90 -30.39
N GLN A 184 -34.87 1.98 -30.17
CA GLN A 184 -34.23 3.10 -29.49
C GLN A 184 -34.36 4.37 -30.35
N PRO A 185 -34.66 5.55 -29.78
CA PRO A 185 -34.46 6.80 -30.50
C PRO A 185 -32.97 7.15 -30.51
N THR A 186 -32.41 7.20 -31.72
CA THR A 186 -31.08 7.65 -32.06
C THR A 186 -30.86 9.11 -31.65
N LEU A 187 -29.79 9.39 -30.91
CA LEU A 187 -29.28 10.74 -30.68
C LEU A 187 -28.66 11.26 -31.98
N ASP A 188 -29.35 12.19 -32.64
CA ASP A 188 -28.85 12.88 -33.83
C ASP A 188 -27.82 13.96 -33.44
N THR A 189 -26.72 13.95 -34.16
CA THR A 189 -25.62 14.90 -34.10
C THR A 189 -25.78 15.91 -35.22
N SER A 190 -26.08 17.17 -34.88
CA SER A 190 -25.88 18.26 -35.83
C SER A 190 -25.37 19.52 -35.11
N THR A 191 -24.09 19.76 -35.34
CA THR A 191 -23.40 21.05 -35.29
C THR A 191 -24.21 22.17 -35.94
N GLU A 192 -24.32 23.33 -35.27
CA GLU A 192 -24.33 24.61 -35.97
C GLU A 192 -23.65 25.70 -35.11
N LYS A 193 -22.69 26.37 -35.75
CA LYS A 193 -22.02 27.58 -35.29
C LYS A 193 -23.05 28.70 -35.18
N ASP A 194 -22.96 29.52 -34.14
CA ASP A 194 -23.18 30.94 -34.38
C ASP A 194 -22.28 31.85 -33.53
N THR A 195 -21.77 32.83 -34.24
CA THR A 195 -20.82 33.87 -33.86
C THR A 195 -21.53 35.05 -33.23
N SER A 196 -21.00 35.64 -32.14
CA SER A 196 -21.28 37.05 -31.77
C SER A 196 -20.33 37.57 -30.68
N THR A 197 -19.26 38.24 -31.13
CA THR A 197 -18.72 39.54 -30.69
C THR A 197 -18.87 40.02 -29.23
N GLU A 198 -17.71 40.01 -28.55
CA GLU A 198 -17.05 41.13 -27.85
C GLU A 198 -17.79 42.47 -27.71
N LYS A 199 -17.95 42.95 -26.46
CA LYS A 199 -18.05 44.38 -26.14
C LYS A 199 -17.48 44.69 -24.75
N VAL A 200 -16.26 45.21 -24.74
CA VAL A 200 -15.61 45.89 -23.60
C VAL A 200 -16.22 47.31 -23.45
N PRO A 201 -16.56 47.79 -22.24
CA PRO A 201 -16.78 49.21 -22.04
C PRO A 201 -15.48 49.89 -21.58
N SER A 202 -14.88 50.63 -22.52
CA SER A 202 -13.99 51.75 -22.25
C SER A 202 -14.79 52.90 -21.62
N LYS A 203 -14.34 53.40 -20.45
CA LYS A 203 -14.57 54.80 -20.07
C LYS A 203 -13.29 55.39 -19.53
N ALA A 204 -12.85 56.42 -20.24
CA ALA A 204 -11.75 57.30 -19.90
C ALA A 204 -12.24 58.51 -19.07
N ARG A 205 -11.41 58.88 -18.09
CA ARG A 205 -10.86 60.24 -17.82
C ARG A 205 -11.75 61.35 -17.21
N LYS A 206 -11.07 62.09 -16.30
CA LYS A 206 -11.31 63.38 -15.60
C LYS A 206 -11.63 63.14 -14.12
N SER A 207 -10.92 63.66 -13.14
CA SER A 207 -9.94 64.76 -13.02
C SER A 207 -8.96 64.43 -11.91
#